data_AF-A0A381NY67-F1
#
_entry.id   AF-A0A381NY67-F1
#
_cell.length_a   1.000
_cell.length_b   1.000
_cell.length_c   1.000
_cell.angle_alpha   90.00
_cell.angle_beta   90.00
_cell.angle_gamma   90.00
#
_symmetry.space_group_name_H-M   'P 1'
#
loop_
_entity.id
_entity.type
_entity.pdbx_description
1 polymer ?
#
loop_
_entity_poly.entity_id
_entity_poly.type
_entity_poly.pdbx_seq_one_letter_code
_entity_poly.pdbx_strand_id
1 'polypeptide(L)'
;MILEKKELSSGLRYDSLFLGVKFGMSSEEFYSHCWELNKQELIKQGPSNSSVKYLLPTKSNGQNIEMLFYPNFNNDTIFEVNTEFSYTAWAPWNKDLFSDSLIKEIKILLSDWYKSDFIEIKNPENEKYLYVTVNGNRRITLTIMDDRKVRARFTDLLIEKTIN
;
A
#
# COMPACT_ATOMS: atom_id res chain seq x y z
N MET A 1 -10.66 -0.85 -16.45
CA MET A 1 -11.54 0.34 -16.28
C MET A 1 -11.19 1.46 -17.29
N ILE A 2 -12.09 2.43 -17.52
CA ILE A 2 -11.83 3.60 -18.39
C ILE A 2 -10.62 4.41 -17.88
N LEU A 3 -10.51 4.59 -16.55
CA LEU A 3 -9.40 5.31 -15.92
C LEU A 3 -8.04 4.66 -16.22
N GLU A 4 -7.91 3.35 -16.05
CA GLU A 4 -6.66 2.63 -16.33
C GLU A 4 -6.26 2.73 -17.81
N LYS A 5 -7.22 2.65 -18.74
CA LYS A 5 -6.93 2.79 -20.17
C LYS A 5 -6.39 4.19 -20.49
N LYS A 6 -7.00 5.22 -19.91
CA LYS A 6 -6.56 6.61 -20.05
C LYS A 6 -5.14 6.80 -19.51
N GLU A 7 -4.88 6.36 -18.28
CA GLU A 7 -3.58 6.53 -17.64
C GLU A 7 -2.46 5.76 -18.36
N LEU A 8 -2.70 4.52 -18.78
CA LEU A 8 -1.73 3.75 -19.55
C LEU A 8 -1.43 4.38 -20.91
N SER A 9 -2.42 5.01 -21.55
CA SER A 9 -2.24 5.68 -22.85
C SER A 9 -1.35 6.93 -22.76
N SER A 10 -1.11 7.47 -21.56
CA SER A 10 -0.18 8.59 -21.36
C SER A 10 1.29 8.20 -21.60
N GLY A 11 1.61 6.90 -21.53
CA GLY A 11 2.98 6.39 -21.61
C GLY A 11 3.86 6.72 -20.39
N LEU A 12 3.33 7.42 -19.39
CA LEU A 12 4.06 7.77 -18.18
C LEU A 12 4.27 6.55 -17.28
N ARG A 13 5.47 6.45 -16.68
CA ARG A 13 5.81 5.41 -15.70
C ARG A 13 6.12 6.02 -14.34
N TYR A 14 5.53 5.44 -13.30
CA TYR A 14 5.68 5.81 -11.90
C TYR A 14 6.03 4.58 -11.07
N ASP A 15 7.28 4.14 -11.18
CA ASP A 15 7.72 2.88 -10.58
C ASP A 15 8.12 3.00 -9.11
N SER A 16 8.47 4.20 -8.63
CA SER A 16 8.86 4.43 -7.23
C SER A 16 7.67 4.31 -6.29
N LEU A 17 7.87 3.61 -5.17
CA LEU A 17 6.95 3.46 -4.06
C LEU A 17 7.55 4.09 -2.79
N PHE A 18 7.07 3.69 -1.62
CA PHE A 18 7.56 4.13 -0.31
C PHE A 18 8.91 3.48 0.05
N LEU A 19 9.66 4.12 0.95
CA LEU A 19 10.92 3.60 1.52
C LEU A 19 11.96 3.17 0.47
N GLY A 20 11.93 3.70 -0.76
CA GLY A 20 12.87 3.31 -1.83
C GLY A 20 12.54 2.00 -2.53
N VAL A 21 11.43 1.33 -2.17
CA VAL A 21 10.89 0.20 -2.94
C VAL A 21 10.39 0.71 -4.28
N LYS A 22 10.51 -0.09 -5.34
CA LYS A 22 10.01 0.25 -6.67
C LYS A 22 9.54 -0.98 -7.43
N PHE A 23 8.63 -0.80 -8.39
CA PHE A 23 8.36 -1.84 -9.39
C PHE A 23 9.62 -2.15 -10.21
N GLY A 24 9.73 -3.39 -10.67
CA GLY A 24 10.88 -3.88 -11.43
C GLY A 24 12.12 -4.22 -10.60
N MET A 25 12.14 -3.88 -9.30
CA MET A 25 13.19 -4.31 -8.37
C MET A 25 13.22 -5.84 -8.28
N SER A 26 14.39 -6.46 -8.32
CA SER A 26 14.52 -7.92 -8.15
C SER A 26 14.26 -8.36 -6.71
N SER A 27 14.06 -9.66 -6.47
CA SER A 27 13.98 -10.19 -5.11
C SER A 27 15.28 -9.93 -4.32
N GLU A 28 16.44 -10.13 -4.94
CA GLU A 28 17.76 -9.85 -4.35
C GLU A 28 17.94 -8.37 -3.97
N GLU A 29 17.57 -7.45 -4.87
CA GLU A 29 17.63 -6.02 -4.62
C GLU A 29 16.71 -5.63 -3.46
N PHE A 30 15.49 -6.19 -3.41
CA PHE A 30 14.53 -5.95 -2.35
C PHE A 30 15.04 -6.40 -0.97
N TYR A 31 15.58 -7.61 -0.88
CA TYR A 31 16.10 -8.14 0.39
C TYR A 31 17.33 -7.36 0.86
N SER A 32 18.24 -7.04 -0.05
CA SER A 32 19.43 -6.23 0.24
C SER A 32 19.04 -4.83 0.73
N HIS A 33 18.06 -4.21 0.07
CA HIS A 33 17.53 -2.91 0.47
C HIS A 33 16.88 -2.94 1.85
N CYS A 34 16.06 -3.96 2.14
CA CYS A 34 15.46 -4.12 3.48
C CYS A 34 16.51 -4.38 4.56
N TRP A 35 17.59 -5.09 4.24
CA TRP A 35 18.69 -5.31 5.17
C TRP A 35 19.36 -3.98 5.58
N GLU A 36 19.62 -3.09 4.63
CA GLU A 36 20.20 -1.77 4.92
C GLU A 36 19.23 -0.87 5.70
N LEU A 37 17.94 -0.84 5.35
CA LEU A 37 16.94 -0.10 6.12
C LEU A 37 16.80 -0.62 7.57
N ASN A 38 16.94 -1.94 7.76
CA ASN A 38 16.87 -2.53 9.10
C ASN A 38 18.10 -2.17 9.95
N LYS A 39 19.31 -2.14 9.37
CA LYS A 39 20.52 -1.63 10.05
C LYS A 39 20.38 -0.19 10.52
N GLN A 40 19.62 0.62 9.76
CA GLN A 40 19.30 2.00 10.11
C GLN A 40 18.13 2.12 11.11
N GLU A 41 17.60 1.00 11.59
CA GLU A 41 16.45 0.92 12.51
C GLU A 41 15.15 1.52 11.96
N LEU A 42 15.10 1.81 10.65
CA LEU A 42 13.92 2.39 10.00
C LEU A 42 12.79 1.37 9.88
N ILE A 43 13.13 0.10 9.64
CA ILE A 43 12.17 -1.00 9.54
C ILE A 43 12.56 -2.13 10.49
N LYS A 44 11.58 -2.98 10.79
CA LYS A 44 11.74 -4.20 11.58
C LYS A 44 11.09 -5.37 10.86
N GLN A 45 11.34 -6.57 11.37
CA GLN A 45 10.59 -7.74 10.96
C GLN A 45 9.14 -7.66 11.46
N GLY A 46 8.21 -8.01 10.59
CA GLY A 46 6.80 -8.16 10.91
C GLY A 46 6.48 -9.53 11.55
N PRO A 47 5.20 -9.78 11.90
CA PRO A 47 4.77 -11.03 12.51
C PRO A 47 5.12 -12.26 11.65
N SER A 48 5.48 -13.37 12.29
CA SER A 48 5.81 -14.66 11.65
C SER A 48 6.88 -14.58 10.56
N ASN A 49 7.72 -13.54 10.57
CA ASN A 49 8.80 -13.33 9.61
C ASN A 49 8.35 -13.23 8.14
N SER A 50 7.07 -12.93 7.90
CA SER A 50 6.46 -12.94 6.56
C SER A 50 6.27 -11.56 5.95
N SER A 51 6.65 -10.50 6.66
CA SER A 51 6.48 -9.12 6.20
C SER A 51 7.56 -8.20 6.76
N VAL A 52 7.74 -7.06 6.10
CA VAL A 52 8.50 -5.93 6.62
C VAL A 52 7.56 -5.03 7.39
N LYS A 53 7.98 -4.61 8.59
CA LYS A 53 7.25 -3.68 9.44
C LYS A 53 7.89 -2.29 9.42
N TYR A 54 7.08 -1.29 9.09
CA TYR A 54 7.41 0.12 9.25
C TYR A 54 6.41 0.78 10.21
N LEU A 55 6.91 1.63 11.12
CA LEU A 55 6.05 2.40 12.02
C LEU A 55 5.94 3.83 11.49
N LEU A 56 4.77 4.16 10.96
CA LEU A 56 4.44 5.49 10.50
C LEU A 56 4.09 6.38 11.70
N PRO A 57 4.83 7.48 11.93
CA PRO A 57 4.43 8.46 12.93
C PRO A 57 3.12 9.13 12.47
N THR A 58 2.11 9.14 13.33
CA THR A 58 0.87 9.89 13.06
C THR A 58 0.91 11.26 13.73
N LYS A 59 0.06 12.17 13.27
CA LYS A 59 -0.14 13.49 13.90
C LYS A 59 -0.92 13.39 15.22
N SER A 60 -1.53 12.25 15.51
CA SER A 60 -2.32 12.02 16.72
C SER A 60 -1.40 11.58 17.86
N ASN A 61 -1.30 12.41 18.91
CA ASN A 61 -0.42 12.18 20.04
C ASN A 61 -0.55 10.75 20.60
N GLY A 62 0.54 9.98 20.51
CA GLY A 62 0.67 8.64 21.12
C GLY A 62 0.28 7.46 20.24
N GLN A 63 -0.10 7.66 18.97
CA GLN A 63 -0.51 6.59 18.07
C GLN A 63 0.43 6.51 16.86
N ASN A 64 0.97 5.33 16.59
CA ASN A 64 1.64 5.04 15.32
C ASN A 64 0.69 4.21 14.44
N ILE A 65 0.89 4.28 13.14
CA ILE A 65 0.32 3.31 12.21
C ILE A 65 1.39 2.26 11.94
N GLU A 66 1.09 1.01 12.27
CA GLU A 66 1.88 -0.11 11.79
C GLU A 66 1.55 -0.35 10.31
N MET A 67 2.59 -0.35 9.48
CA MET A 67 2.54 -0.71 8.07
C MET A 67 3.34 -2.00 7.88
N LEU A 68 2.64 -3.08 7.55
CA LEU A 68 3.24 -4.35 7.14
C LEU A 68 3.22 -4.42 5.62
N PHE A 69 4.33 -4.75 4.98
CA PHE A 69 4.34 -4.90 3.52
C PHE A 69 5.19 -6.07 3.04
N TYR A 70 4.81 -6.61 1.89
CA TYR A 70 5.58 -7.60 1.16
C TYR A 70 5.27 -7.57 -0.34
N PRO A 71 6.28 -7.70 -1.22
CA PRO A 71 6.08 -7.73 -2.66
C PRO A 71 5.61 -9.08 -3.19
N ASN A 72 4.88 -9.02 -4.30
CA ASN A 72 4.64 -10.13 -5.21
C ASN A 72 5.56 -9.98 -6.42
N PHE A 73 6.19 -11.08 -6.82
CA PHE A 73 7.16 -11.11 -7.90
C PHE A 73 6.59 -11.78 -9.14
N ASN A 74 6.95 -11.26 -10.31
CA ASN A 74 6.74 -11.89 -11.60
C ASN A 74 8.09 -11.89 -12.34
N ASN A 75 8.54 -13.07 -12.77
CA ASN A 75 9.87 -13.25 -13.35
C ASN A 75 10.97 -12.58 -12.51
N ASP A 76 10.97 -12.85 -11.19
CA ASP A 76 11.90 -12.31 -10.19
C ASP A 76 11.80 -10.78 -9.93
N THR A 77 10.88 -10.07 -10.56
CA THR A 77 10.73 -8.62 -10.38
C THR A 77 9.44 -8.23 -9.68
N ILE A 78 9.49 -7.22 -8.81
CA ILE A 78 8.31 -6.69 -8.12
C ILE A 78 7.35 -6.10 -9.15
N PHE A 79 6.13 -6.62 -9.21
CA PHE A 79 5.03 -6.03 -9.98
C PHE A 79 3.88 -5.58 -9.08
N GLU A 80 3.80 -6.10 -7.86
CA GLU A 80 2.80 -5.72 -6.89
C GLU A 80 3.42 -5.67 -5.48
N VAL A 81 2.96 -4.74 -4.65
CA VAL A 81 3.29 -4.71 -3.22
C VAL A 81 1.99 -4.66 -2.43
N ASN A 82 1.76 -5.69 -1.61
CA ASN A 82 0.64 -5.71 -0.68
C ASN A 82 1.07 -5.11 0.65
N THR A 83 0.21 -4.25 1.19
CA THR A 83 0.45 -3.57 2.46
C THR A 83 -0.78 -3.66 3.36
N GLU A 84 -0.57 -3.86 4.65
CA GLU A 84 -1.60 -3.82 5.69
C GLU A 84 -1.26 -2.72 6.70
N PHE A 85 -2.22 -1.84 6.93
CA PHE A 85 -2.15 -0.77 7.91
C PHE A 85 -3.03 -1.10 9.11
N SER A 86 -2.56 -0.80 10.32
CA SER A 86 -3.39 -0.76 11.53
C SER A 86 -2.84 0.24 12.55
N TYR A 87 -3.71 0.84 13.36
CA TYR A 87 -3.24 1.64 14.50
C TYR A 87 -2.59 0.74 15.54
N THR A 88 -1.42 1.12 16.06
CA THR A 88 -0.72 0.34 17.10
C THR A 88 -1.48 0.29 18.42
N ALA A 89 -2.34 1.27 18.68
CA ALA A 89 -3.15 1.37 19.88
C ALA A 89 -4.58 0.81 19.72
N TRP A 90 -4.87 0.11 18.62
CA TRP A 90 -6.20 -0.43 18.36
C TRP A 90 -6.70 -1.29 19.52
N ALA A 91 -7.96 -1.10 19.89
CA ALA A 91 -8.68 -1.94 20.83
C ALA A 91 -10.18 -1.99 20.45
N PRO A 92 -10.88 -3.12 20.71
CA PRO A 92 -12.26 -3.30 20.23
C PRO A 92 -13.28 -2.30 20.82
N TRP A 93 -12.96 -1.69 21.96
CA TRP A 93 -13.77 -0.63 22.60
C TRP A 93 -13.46 0.78 22.10
N ASN A 94 -12.35 1.00 21.37
CA ASN A 94 -11.96 2.32 20.89
C ASN A 94 -12.33 2.50 19.41
N LYS A 95 -13.58 2.92 19.16
CA LYS A 95 -14.14 3.05 17.80
C LYS A 95 -13.42 4.06 16.92
N ASP A 96 -12.76 5.05 17.50
CA ASP A 96 -11.99 6.03 16.74
C ASP A 96 -10.79 5.39 16.02
N LEU A 97 -10.32 4.23 16.49
CA LEU A 97 -9.21 3.49 15.90
C LEU A 97 -9.65 2.40 14.94
N PHE A 98 -10.90 2.38 14.49
CA PHE A 98 -11.36 1.36 13.56
C PHE A 98 -10.93 1.67 12.13
N SER A 99 -11.04 0.65 11.27
CA SER A 99 -10.68 0.72 9.84
C SER A 99 -11.37 1.85 9.07
N ASP A 100 -12.57 2.27 9.48
CA ASP A 100 -13.31 3.38 8.85
C ASP A 100 -12.62 4.74 9.06
N SER A 101 -11.96 4.94 10.20
CA SER A 101 -11.10 6.10 10.45
C SER A 101 -9.77 5.93 9.75
N LEU A 102 -9.16 4.74 9.89
CA LEU A 102 -7.85 4.45 9.32
C LEU A 102 -7.82 4.63 7.81
N ILE A 103 -8.83 4.16 7.08
CA ILE A 103 -8.83 4.25 5.61
C ILE A 103 -8.85 5.70 5.13
N LYS A 104 -9.47 6.62 5.87
CA LYS A 104 -9.48 8.05 5.56
C LYS A 104 -8.08 8.65 5.75
N GLU A 105 -7.40 8.28 6.83
CA GLU A 105 -6.03 8.73 7.10
C GLU A 105 -5.04 8.17 6.07
N ILE A 106 -5.12 6.88 5.75
CA ILE A 106 -4.28 6.24 4.73
C ILE A 106 -4.55 6.83 3.34
N LYS A 107 -5.81 7.12 2.99
CA LYS A 107 -6.15 7.81 1.73
C LYS A 107 -5.43 9.15 1.63
N ILE A 108 -5.48 9.98 2.67
CA ILE A 108 -4.80 11.29 2.71
C ILE A 108 -3.28 11.10 2.59
N LEU A 109 -2.70 10.21 3.40
CA LEU A 109 -1.27 9.92 3.40
C LEU A 109 -0.76 9.51 2.01
N LEU A 110 -1.45 8.59 1.35
CA LEU A 110 -1.05 8.10 0.03
C LEU A 110 -1.32 9.13 -1.08
N SER A 111 -2.41 9.90 -0.98
CA SER A 111 -2.63 11.05 -1.86
C SER A 111 -1.47 12.04 -1.79
N ASP A 112 -0.96 12.33 -0.60
CA ASP A 112 0.16 13.24 -0.40
C ASP A 112 1.48 12.68 -0.93
N TRP A 113 1.75 11.39 -0.71
CA TRP A 113 2.98 10.73 -1.17
C TRP A 113 3.05 10.64 -2.70
N TYR A 114 1.92 10.32 -3.33
CA TYR A 114 1.87 10.01 -4.76
C TYR A 114 1.26 11.12 -5.62
N LYS A 115 0.84 12.22 -5.02
CA LYS A 115 0.24 13.39 -5.68
C LYS A 115 -0.95 12.99 -6.55
N SER A 116 -1.85 12.22 -5.96
CA SER A 116 -2.92 11.53 -6.68
C SER A 116 -4.24 11.55 -5.92
N ASP A 117 -5.34 11.75 -6.63
CA ASP A 117 -6.68 11.71 -6.04
C ASP A 117 -7.27 10.30 -6.12
N PHE A 118 -7.83 9.84 -5.00
CA PHE A 118 -8.53 8.57 -4.91
C PHE A 118 -10.01 8.75 -5.23
N ILE A 119 -10.49 7.98 -6.21
CA ILE A 119 -11.91 7.82 -6.50
C ILE A 119 -12.51 6.71 -5.66
N GLU A 120 -13.76 6.90 -5.23
CA GLU A 120 -14.51 5.87 -4.52
C GLU A 120 -15.23 4.97 -5.53
N ILE A 121 -15.02 3.67 -5.39
CA ILE A 121 -15.73 2.63 -6.13
C ILE A 121 -16.56 1.88 -5.10
N LYS A 122 -17.89 1.98 -5.23
CA LYS A 122 -18.80 1.17 -4.45
C LYS A 122 -18.86 -0.22 -5.07
N ASN A 123 -18.53 -1.24 -4.28
CA ASN A 123 -18.86 -2.61 -4.67
C ASN A 123 -20.38 -2.80 -4.48
N PRO A 124 -21.14 -3.10 -5.55
CA PRO A 124 -22.59 -3.29 -5.43
C PRO A 124 -22.99 -4.47 -4.52
N GLU A 125 -22.09 -5.43 -4.30
CA GLU A 125 -22.43 -6.68 -3.60
C GLU A 125 -22.19 -6.65 -2.09
N ASN A 126 -21.28 -5.82 -1.59
CA ASN A 126 -20.88 -5.89 -0.17
C ASN A 126 -20.67 -4.54 0.53
N GLU A 127 -21.04 -3.43 -0.11
CA GLU A 127 -20.91 -2.05 0.41
C GLU A 127 -19.51 -1.66 0.91
N LYS A 128 -18.49 -2.52 0.72
CA LYS A 128 -17.12 -2.21 1.14
C LYS A 128 -16.55 -1.16 0.21
N TYR A 129 -16.19 -0.03 0.79
CA TYR A 129 -15.53 1.06 0.09
C TYR A 129 -14.20 0.57 -0.48
N LEU A 130 -14.07 0.67 -1.80
CA LEU A 130 -12.82 0.50 -2.49
C LEU A 130 -12.40 1.88 -3.00
N TYR A 131 -11.32 2.43 -2.46
CA TYR A 131 -10.73 3.63 -3.04
C TYR A 131 -9.67 3.22 -4.05
N VAL A 132 -9.69 3.81 -5.24
CA VAL A 132 -8.69 3.55 -6.28
C VAL A 132 -8.10 4.86 -6.77
N THR A 133 -6.80 4.83 -7.04
CA THR A 133 -6.15 5.85 -7.86
C THR A 133 -5.22 5.18 -8.86
N VAL A 134 -5.02 5.83 -10.01
CA VAL A 134 -4.14 5.35 -11.07
C VAL A 134 -3.34 6.54 -11.58
N ASN A 135 -2.01 6.40 -11.65
CA ASN A 135 -1.13 7.34 -12.34
C ASN A 135 -0.19 6.57 -13.25
N GLY A 136 -0.26 6.83 -14.55
CA GLY A 136 0.54 6.09 -15.53
C GLY A 136 0.35 4.57 -15.39
N ASN A 137 1.43 3.83 -15.11
CA ASN A 137 1.37 2.39 -14.87
C ASN A 137 0.99 1.98 -13.44
N ARG A 138 1.03 2.88 -12.45
CA ARG A 138 0.80 2.54 -11.04
C ARG A 138 -0.67 2.65 -10.68
N ARG A 139 -1.26 1.55 -10.21
CA ARG A 139 -2.55 1.56 -9.50
C ARG A 139 -2.32 1.39 -8.01
N ILE A 140 -3.08 2.14 -7.20
CA ILE A 140 -3.17 1.94 -5.75
C ILE A 140 -4.63 1.70 -5.39
N THR A 141 -4.91 0.57 -4.76
CA THR A 141 -6.24 0.17 -4.33
C THR A 141 -6.28 0.06 -2.81
N LEU A 142 -7.21 0.76 -2.16
CA LEU A 142 -7.49 0.66 -0.73
C LEU A 142 -8.74 -0.18 -0.48
N THR A 143 -8.70 -1.02 0.56
CA THR A 143 -9.83 -1.86 0.95
C THR A 143 -9.83 -2.07 2.46
N ILE A 144 -11.02 -1.99 3.07
CA ILE A 144 -11.22 -2.41 4.47
C ILE A 144 -11.25 -3.94 4.52
N MET A 145 -10.34 -4.52 5.30
CA MET A 145 -10.24 -5.97 5.48
C MET A 145 -11.17 -6.44 6.60
N ASP A 146 -11.06 -5.77 7.75
CA ASP A 146 -11.80 -6.00 9.00
C ASP A 146 -11.79 -4.71 9.84
N ASP A 147 -12.39 -4.74 11.03
CA ASP A 147 -12.49 -3.61 11.97
C ASP A 147 -11.15 -2.94 12.34
N ARG A 148 -10.01 -3.63 12.14
CA ARG A 148 -8.67 -3.16 12.51
C ARG A 148 -7.83 -2.77 11.30
N LYS A 149 -8.00 -3.45 10.18
CA LYS A 149 -7.02 -3.45 9.07
C LYS A 149 -7.56 -2.82 7.80
N VAL A 150 -6.72 -1.97 7.22
CA VAL A 150 -6.87 -1.45 5.85
C VAL A 150 -5.73 -2.00 5.01
N ARG A 151 -6.06 -2.53 3.83
CA ARG A 151 -5.08 -2.98 2.85
C ARG A 151 -4.87 -1.91 1.79
N ALA A 152 -3.62 -1.61 1.44
CA ALA A 152 -3.30 -0.98 0.16
C ALA A 152 -2.54 -1.95 -0.74
N ARG A 153 -2.96 -2.05 -1.98
CA ARG A 153 -2.30 -2.83 -3.03
C ARG A 153 -1.75 -1.88 -4.09
N PHE A 154 -0.44 -1.88 -4.24
CA PHE A 154 0.29 -1.14 -5.26
C PHE A 154 0.56 -2.09 -6.42
N THR A 155 0.12 -1.79 -7.64
CA THR A 155 0.26 -2.70 -8.79
C THR A 155 0.82 -1.96 -10.01
N ASP A 156 1.80 -2.56 -10.69
CA ASP A 156 2.20 -2.21 -12.06
C ASP A 156 1.19 -2.82 -13.05
N LEU A 157 0.32 -1.97 -13.59
CA LEU A 157 -0.72 -2.35 -14.54
C LEU A 157 -0.17 -2.90 -15.86
N LEU A 158 1.06 -2.55 -16.25
CA LEU A 158 1.66 -3.07 -17.48
C LEU A 158 2.00 -4.55 -17.33
N ILE A 159 2.46 -4.95 -16.14
CA ILE A 159 2.82 -6.33 -15.85
C ILE A 159 1.57 -7.15 -15.48
N GLU A 160 0.69 -6.62 -14.62
CA GLU A 160 -0.56 -7.31 -14.23
C GLU A 160 -1.36 -7.79 -15.44
N LYS A 161 -1.46 -6.96 -16.49
CA LYS A 161 -2.22 -7.28 -17.71
C LYS A 161 -1.58 -8.34 -18.60
N THR A 162 -0.34 -8.74 -18.33
CA THR A 162 0.34 -9.83 -19.03
C THR A 162 0.22 -11.16 -18.29
N ILE A 163 -0.14 -11.13 -17.01
CA ILE A 163 -0.27 -12.30 -16.14
C ILE A 163 -1.73 -12.80 -16.10
N ASN A 164 -2.69 -11.91 -16.34
CA ASN A 164 -4.13 -12.18 -16.31
C ASN A 164 -4.73 -12.47 -17.69
#